data_AF-A0A833E638-F1
#
_entry.id   AF-A0A833E638-F1
#
_cell.length_a   1.000
_cell.length_b   1.000
_cell.length_c   1.000
_cell.angle_alpha   90.00
_cell.angle_beta   90.00
_cell.angle_gamma   90.00
#
_symmetry.space_group_name_H-M   'P 1'
#
loop_
_entity.id
_entity.type
_entity.pdbx_description
1 polymer ?
#
loop_
_entity_poly.entity_id
_entity_poly.type
_entity_poly.pdbx_seq_one_letter_code
_entity_poly.pdbx_strand_id
1 'polypeptide(L)' 'QVALRCGANDFGGTLMEENISRAAGAQYGVSLSVEEIRGIIREIGRIPKERNTLYEILE' A
#
# COMPACT_ATOMS: atom_id res chain seq x y z
N GLN A 1 5.72 1.74 -8.70
CA GLN A 1 4.99 2.16 -9.93
C GLN A 1 5.14 1.17 -11.09
N VAL A 2 6.36 0.69 -11.43
CA VAL A 2 6.58 -0.23 -12.58
C VAL A 2 5.70 -1.48 -12.53
N ALA A 3 5.64 -2.18 -11.39
CA ALA A 3 4.82 -3.40 -11.25
C ALA A 3 3.32 -3.18 -11.56
N LEU A 4 2.77 -2.02 -11.16
CA LEU A 4 1.37 -1.68 -11.45
C LEU A 4 1.10 -1.52 -12.96
N ARG A 5 2.12 -1.12 -13.73
CA ARG A 5 2.04 -1.06 -15.19
C ARG A 5 2.26 -2.42 -15.87
N CYS A 6 2.74 -3.42 -15.13
CA CYS A 6 3.09 -4.76 -15.63
C CYS A 6 2.14 -5.86 -15.13
N GLY A 7 0.88 -5.51 -14.81
CA GLY A 7 -0.16 -6.47 -14.44
C GLY A 7 -0.51 -6.51 -12.96
N ALA A 8 0.28 -5.89 -12.08
CA ALA A 8 -0.16 -5.72 -10.70
C ALA A 8 -1.34 -4.72 -10.63
N ASN A 9 -2.33 -5.05 -9.81
CA ASN A 9 -3.54 -4.25 -9.62
C ASN A 9 -3.76 -3.86 -8.15
N ASP A 10 -2.86 -4.24 -7.25
CA ASP A 10 -3.10 -4.20 -5.81
C ASP A 10 -1.86 -3.75 -5.02
N PHE A 11 -2.12 -3.10 -3.88
CA PHE A 11 -1.12 -2.78 -2.86
C PHE A 11 -1.41 -3.62 -1.63
N GLY A 12 -0.38 -4.14 -0.97
CA GLY A 12 -0.50 -4.97 0.24
C GLY A 12 -1.00 -4.23 1.50
N GLY A 13 -1.49 -3.00 1.38
CA GLY A 13 -1.93 -2.15 2.49
C GLY A 13 -0.81 -1.30 3.09
N THR A 14 -1.11 -0.70 4.24
CA THR A 14 -0.20 0.14 5.02
C THR A 14 0.15 -0.56 6.32
N LEU A 15 1.43 -0.48 6.73
CA LEU A 15 1.86 -0.94 8.05
C LEU A 15 1.74 0.24 9.01
N MET A 16 0.69 0.27 9.83
CA MET A 16 0.45 1.38 10.77
C MET A 16 1.38 1.36 11.99
N GLU A 17 1.81 0.19 12.44
CA GLU A 17 2.79 0.06 13.53
C GLU A 17 3.76 -1.09 13.22
N GLU A 18 4.99 -0.74 12.84
CA GLU A 18 6.08 -1.69 12.72
C GLU A 18 6.73 -2.00 14.08
N ASN A 19 5.92 -2.37 15.07
CA ASN A 19 6.43 -2.77 16.37
C ASN A 19 7.24 -4.08 16.29
N ILE A 20 6.88 -5.00 15.39
CA ILE A 20 7.61 -6.27 15.20
C ILE A 20 8.95 -6.04 14.48
N SER A 21 8.97 -5.33 13.36
CA SER A 21 10.20 -5.01 12.63
C SER A 21 11.17 -4.20 13.50
N ARG A 22 10.67 -3.21 14.25
CA ARG A 22 11.48 -2.42 15.19
C ARG A 22 12.01 -3.27 16.35
N ALA A 23 11.18 -4.13 16.94
CA ALA A 23 11.62 -5.05 17.99
C ALA A 23 12.64 -6.10 17.50
N ALA A 24 12.59 -6.47 16.22
CA ALA A 24 13.56 -7.34 15.56
C ALA A 24 14.86 -6.62 15.12
N GLY A 25 15.01 -5.32 15.45
CA GLY A 25 16.23 -4.55 15.18
C GLY A 25 16.31 -3.90 13.79
N ALA A 26 15.20 -3.87 13.03
CA ALA A 26 15.17 -3.13 11.78
C ALA A 26 15.21 -1.61 12.05
N GLN A 27 16.23 -0.94 11.51
CA GLN A 27 16.45 0.51 11.67
C GLN A 27 15.56 1.38 10.76
N TYR A 28 14.95 0.78 9.74
CA TYR A 28 14.16 1.49 8.73
C TYR A 28 12.74 0.95 8.74
N GLY A 29 11.87 1.60 9.49
CA GLY A 29 10.44 1.35 9.37
C GLY A 29 9.94 2.05 8.11
N VAL A 30 9.59 1.29 7.07
CA VAL A 30 9.05 1.87 5.83
C VAL A 30 7.54 1.95 6.00
N SER A 31 7.08 3.00 6.65
CA SER A 31 5.67 3.35 6.69
C SER A 31 5.29 4.02 5.37
N LEU A 32 4.33 3.44 4.66
CA LEU A 32 3.65 4.09 3.55
C LEU A 32 2.21 4.37 4.01
N SER A 33 1.82 5.63 4.01
CA SER A 33 0.46 6.04 4.39
C SER A 33 -0.57 5.70 3.30
N VAL A 34 -1.86 5.70 3.68
CA VAL A 34 -2.95 5.42 2.73
C VAL A 34 -3.02 6.53 1.69
N GLU A 35 -2.77 7.77 2.10
CA GLU A 35 -2.72 8.95 1.25
C GLU A 35 -1.61 8.85 0.19
N GLU A 36 -0.42 8.39 0.58
CA GLU A 36 0.69 8.16 -0.35
C GLU A 36 0.37 7.06 -1.36
N ILE A 37 -0.22 5.94 -0.94
CA ILE A 37 -0.68 4.88 -1.86
C ILE A 37 -1.68 5.44 -2.87
N ARG A 38 -2.70 6.18 -2.38
CA ARG A 38 -3.70 6.81 -3.24
C ARG A 38 -3.04 7.80 -4.22
N GLY A 39 -2.03 8.53 -3.79
CA GLY A 39 -1.20 9.41 -4.64
C GLY A 39 -0.51 8.65 -5.76
N ILE A 40 0.25 7.60 -5.42
CA ILE A 40 1.01 6.78 -6.37
C ILE A 40 0.08 6.15 -7.44
N ILE A 41 -1.12 5.70 -7.03
CA ILE A 41 -2.11 5.14 -7.97
C ILE A 41 -2.62 6.20 -8.95
N ARG A 42 -2.91 7.41 -8.46
CA ARG A 42 -3.38 8.52 -9.31
C ARG A 42 -2.29 9.01 -10.27
N GLU A 43 -1.03 9.06 -9.84
CA GLU A 43 0.11 9.47 -10.68
C GLU A 43 0.29 8.57 -11.91
N ILE A 44 -0.10 7.29 -11.83
CA ILE A 44 -0.07 6.38 -12.97
C ILE A 44 -1.39 6.36 -13.77
N GLY A 45 -2.32 7.28 -13.49
CA GLY A 45 -3.60 7.41 -14.20
C GLY A 45 -4.64 6.36 -13.82
N ARG A 46 -4.52 5.73 -12.63
CA ARG A 46 -5.50 4.77 -12.13
C ARG A 46 -6.36 5.36 -11.01
N ILE A 47 -7.48 4.70 -10.74
CA ILE A 47 -8.42 5.09 -9.68
C ILE A 47 -8.14 4.21 -8.45
N PRO A 48 -7.75 4.77 -7.29
CA PRO A 48 -7.57 3.99 -6.08
C PRO A 48 -8.92 3.52 -5.56
N LYS A 49 -8.97 2.26 -5.10
CA LYS A 49 -10.11 1.63 -4.45
C LYS A 49 -9.67 0.89 -3.21
N GLU A 50 -10.42 1.07 -2.13
CA GLU A 50 -10.15 0.37 -0.88
C GLU A 50 -10.91 -0.94 -0.84
N ARG A 51 -10.28 -2.00 -0.33
CA ARG A 51 -10.86 -3.35 -0.32
C ARG A 51 -10.68 -4.03 1.01
N ASN A 52 -11.56 -4.97 1.31
CA ASN A 52 -11.37 -5.91 2.42
C ASN A 52 -10.48 -7.10 2.01
N THR A 53 -10.26 -8.02 2.95
CA THR A 53 -9.49 -9.26 2.73
C THR A 53 -10.14 -10.22 1.73
N LEU A 54 -11.44 -10.06 1.46
CA LEU A 54 -12.20 -10.80 0.45
C LEU A 54 -12.19 -10.10 -0.92
N TYR A 55 -11.41 -9.03 -1.08
CA TYR A 55 -11.32 -8.22 -2.30
C TYR A 55 -12.61 -7.49 -2.69
N GLU A 56 -13.54 -7.35 -1.76
CA GLU A 56 -14.75 -6.54 -1.96
C GLU A 56 -14.39 -5.05 -1.81
N ILE A 57 -14.91 -4.21 -2.70
CA ILE A 57 -14.65 -2.77 -2.70
C ILE A 57 -15.48 -2.11 -1.60
N LEU A 58 -14.80 -1.40 -0.71
CA LEU A 58 -15.41 -0.68 0.41
C LEU A 58 -15.80 0.75 0.00
N GLU A 59 -14.95 1.41 -0.81
CA GLU A 59 -15.16 2.75 -1.39
C GLU A 59 -14.50 2.91 -2.77
#